data_AF-A0A0E0AC19-F1
#
_entry.id   AF-A0A0E0AC19-F1
#
_cell.length_a   1.000
_cell.length_b   1.000
_cell.length_c   1.000
_cell.angle_alpha   90.00
_cell.angle_beta   90.00
_cell.angle_gamma   90.00
#
_symmetry.space_group_name_H-M   'P 1'
#
loop_
_entity.id
_entity.type
_entity.pdbx_description
1 polymer ?
#
loop_
_entity_poly.entity_id
_entity_poly.type
_entity_poly.pdbx_seq_one_letter_code
_entity_poly.pdbx_strand_id
1 'polypeptide(L)'
;MRKDAAAGGGGGGIAAGPAPALLCFDLKPFLAALTVLTLITAAWQLRSYSSVLPSPFPVCADPAALSPPRALAVRTVASSGNASVSSDPGGPPASLPEVGNKKPAAAAAADPNRREFRAVGSAAALFVQMGAYRGGPYTFAVIGLASKPTHVYGKPWFRCEWVPNANGSAAAAAARPMRAANTYHMLPDWGYGRVYTVVVVNCTFARVPNADNAGGKLVLNAYYGASPARYERIVAMEEAPGAYDAAEFRPPHRYDYLYCGSSLYGNLSAARVREWMAYHARFFGPRSHFVFHDAGGVSPAVRAALEPWVRAGRATLQDVRAQAEYDGWYYNQFLVVNDCLHRYRHAARWTFFFDVDEYIFLPDGRSLEAVLAELEPYTQFTIEQNPMSSKLCARNPDEPETDYSNEWGFEKLVFRNSITRVRRDRKYAIQAKNAYATGVHMSENVIGNTTHKTEHLIRYYHYHNTINVIGEVCREFVPIPPNGGLIWSEKTPWYYDDSMKRIADTVREFERKTIGDVRV
;
A
#
# COMPACT_ATOMS: atom_id res chain seq x y z
N MET A 1 -76.64 1.68 -18.72
CA MET A 1 -76.66 2.81 -17.77
C MET A 1 -75.51 2.63 -16.79
N ARG A 2 -74.82 3.72 -16.44
CA ARG A 2 -73.37 3.78 -16.12
C ARG A 2 -72.99 3.42 -14.66
N LYS A 3 -72.15 2.40 -14.54
CA LYS A 3 -70.82 2.27 -13.88
C LYS A 3 -70.55 2.89 -12.49
N ASP A 4 -70.58 1.98 -11.51
CA ASP A 4 -69.68 1.65 -10.38
C ASP A 4 -68.62 2.60 -9.77
N ALA A 5 -68.64 2.51 -8.44
CA ALA A 5 -67.67 2.76 -7.36
C ALA A 5 -66.16 2.62 -7.64
N ALA A 6 -65.34 3.44 -6.93
CA ALA A 6 -64.45 2.98 -5.85
C ALA A 6 -63.67 4.14 -5.17
N ALA A 7 -63.38 3.92 -3.89
CA ALA A 7 -62.65 4.70 -2.87
C ALA A 7 -61.31 5.34 -3.32
N GLY A 8 -60.76 6.38 -2.71
CA GLY A 8 -60.95 6.96 -1.37
C GLY A 8 -59.66 6.80 -0.54
N GLY A 9 -59.06 7.92 -0.09
CA GLY A 9 -58.17 7.91 1.09
C GLY A 9 -56.87 8.73 1.03
N GLY A 10 -56.93 9.96 1.56
CA GLY A 10 -55.95 10.46 2.55
C GLY A 10 -54.55 10.88 2.11
N GLY A 11 -54.40 12.14 1.67
CA GLY A 11 -53.11 12.84 1.61
C GLY A 11 -53.26 14.28 2.07
N GLY A 12 -52.52 14.68 3.10
CA GLY A 12 -52.40 16.06 3.58
C GLY A 12 -51.48 16.07 4.79
N GLY A 13 -50.54 16.98 4.97
CA GLY A 13 -50.07 18.12 4.22
C GLY A 13 -49.02 18.74 5.15
N ILE A 14 -47.76 18.78 4.71
CA ILE A 14 -46.64 19.25 5.54
C ILE A 14 -46.69 20.78 5.60
N ALA A 15 -46.81 21.31 6.82
CA ALA A 15 -46.69 22.72 7.12
C ALA A 15 -45.26 23.21 6.82
N ALA A 16 -45.15 24.27 6.03
CA ALA A 16 -43.90 24.95 5.73
C ALA A 16 -43.48 25.85 6.90
N GLY A 17 -42.37 25.50 7.57
CA GLY A 17 -41.59 26.41 8.42
C GLY A 17 -40.55 27.20 7.61
N PRO A 18 -40.05 28.33 8.12
CA PRO A 18 -39.44 29.39 7.31
C PRO A 18 -38.06 29.01 6.79
N ALA A 19 -37.82 29.33 5.50
CA ALA A 19 -36.53 29.21 4.84
C ALA A 19 -35.51 30.21 5.41
N PRO A 20 -34.22 29.85 5.54
CA PRO A 20 -33.18 30.81 5.87
C PRO A 20 -32.96 31.74 4.67
N ALA A 21 -33.06 33.04 4.92
CA ALA A 21 -32.79 34.10 3.96
C ALA A 21 -31.32 34.08 3.53
N LEU A 22 -31.02 33.49 2.39
CA LEU A 22 -29.78 33.69 1.65
C LEU A 22 -30.10 33.62 0.14
N LEU A 23 -29.48 34.56 -0.59
CA LEU A 23 -29.27 34.59 -2.05
C LEU A 23 -30.31 35.33 -2.93
N CYS A 24 -30.35 36.66 -2.80
CA CYS A 24 -30.39 37.53 -3.98
C CYS A 24 -28.95 37.89 -4.37
N PHE A 25 -28.17 36.94 -4.86
CA PHE A 25 -26.93 37.26 -5.57
C PHE A 25 -27.22 37.19 -7.06
N ASP A 26 -27.02 38.31 -7.75
CA ASP A 26 -27.04 38.36 -9.20
C ASP A 26 -26.04 37.29 -9.72
N LEU A 27 -26.53 36.35 -10.51
CA LEU A 27 -25.75 35.20 -10.97
C LEU A 27 -24.59 35.66 -11.88
N LYS A 28 -24.73 36.84 -12.50
CA LYS A 28 -23.76 37.42 -13.42
C LYS A 28 -22.42 37.77 -12.76
N PRO A 29 -22.36 38.53 -11.64
CA PRO A 29 -21.09 38.79 -10.95
C PRO A 29 -20.47 37.53 -10.37
N PHE A 30 -21.26 36.53 -9.94
CA PHE A 30 -20.71 35.26 -9.46
C PHE A 30 -20.05 34.45 -10.58
N LEU A 31 -20.72 34.32 -11.73
CA LEU A 31 -20.15 33.66 -12.91
C LEU A 31 -18.95 34.43 -13.46
N ALA A 32 -18.99 35.76 -13.46
CA ALA A 32 -17.85 36.59 -13.86
C ALA A 32 -16.64 36.36 -12.93
N ALA A 33 -16.85 36.34 -11.62
CA ALA A 33 -15.79 36.06 -10.65
C ALA A 33 -15.22 34.63 -10.82
N LEU A 34 -16.07 33.65 -11.07
CA LEU A 34 -15.65 32.26 -11.32
C LEU A 34 -14.84 32.15 -12.62
N THR A 35 -15.25 32.87 -13.66
CA THR A 35 -14.55 32.90 -14.97
C THR A 35 -13.19 33.58 -14.85
N VAL A 36 -13.12 34.69 -14.11
CA VAL A 36 -11.85 35.37 -13.83
C VAL A 36 -10.93 34.47 -13.00
N LEU A 37 -11.44 33.78 -11.98
CA LEU A 37 -10.64 32.86 -11.17
C LEU A 37 -10.13 31.66 -11.97
N THR A 38 -10.94 31.11 -12.88
CA THR A 38 -10.52 30.03 -13.79
C THR A 38 -9.49 30.50 -14.82
N LEU A 39 -9.62 31.72 -15.34
CA LEU A 39 -8.60 32.30 -16.22
C LEU A 39 -7.30 32.62 -15.50
N ILE A 40 -7.35 33.11 -14.25
CA ILE A 40 -6.17 33.36 -13.42
C ILE A 40 -5.46 32.05 -13.11
N THR A 41 -6.20 31.00 -12.72
CA THR A 41 -5.59 29.68 -12.44
C THR A 41 -5.02 29.04 -13.70
N ALA A 42 -5.70 29.14 -14.85
CA ALA A 42 -5.17 28.69 -16.13
C ALA A 42 -3.91 29.46 -16.54
N ALA A 43 -3.88 30.78 -16.36
CA ALA A 43 -2.70 31.61 -16.61
C ALA A 43 -1.55 31.30 -15.63
N TRP A 44 -1.86 30.91 -14.40
CA TRP A 44 -0.88 30.47 -13.40
C TRP A 44 -0.27 29.10 -13.77
N GLN A 45 -1.07 28.19 -14.33
CA GLN A 45 -0.60 26.90 -14.85
C GLN A 45 0.23 27.03 -16.14
N LEU A 46 0.05 28.13 -16.89
CA LEU A 46 0.83 28.44 -18.10
C LEU A 46 2.14 29.20 -17.82
N ARG A 47 2.37 29.67 -16.59
CA ARG A 47 3.70 30.18 -16.21
C ARG A 47 4.60 28.99 -15.92
N SER A 48 5.60 28.78 -16.77
CA SER A 48 6.77 27.96 -16.41
C SER A 48 7.27 28.43 -15.05
N TYR A 49 7.36 27.51 -14.08
CA TYR A 49 7.93 27.76 -12.77
C TYR A 49 9.41 28.14 -12.91
N SER A 50 9.69 29.39 -13.24
CA SER A 50 10.95 30.03 -12.90
C SER A 50 10.88 30.28 -11.40
N SER A 51 11.61 29.44 -10.67
CA SER A 51 11.81 29.45 -9.22
C SER A 51 11.96 30.87 -8.66
N VAL A 52 10.93 31.34 -7.95
CA VAL A 52 10.97 32.54 -7.11
C VAL A 52 10.84 32.09 -5.66
N LEU A 53 11.87 31.44 -5.12
CA LEU A 53 12.17 31.39 -3.68
C LEU A 53 13.68 31.12 -3.52
N PRO A 54 14.45 31.98 -2.81
CA PRO A 54 15.84 31.69 -2.48
C PRO A 54 15.90 30.68 -1.33
N SER A 55 16.59 29.56 -1.55
CA SER A 55 16.92 28.57 -0.52
C SER A 55 17.86 29.21 0.53
N PRO A 56 17.60 29.08 1.84
CA PRO A 56 18.51 29.59 2.86
C PRO A 56 19.36 28.43 3.41
N PHE A 57 20.46 28.07 2.77
CA PHE A 57 21.55 27.34 3.44
C PHE A 57 22.93 27.75 2.88
N PRO A 58 23.97 27.87 3.72
CA PRO A 58 25.19 28.57 3.38
C PRO A 58 26.17 27.71 2.56
N VAL A 59 26.93 28.44 1.75
CA VAL A 59 28.18 28.15 1.06
C VAL A 59 29.05 27.10 1.77
N CYS A 60 29.45 26.06 1.02
CA CYS A 60 30.48 25.10 1.41
C CYS A 60 31.81 25.82 1.69
N ALA A 61 32.40 25.55 2.85
CA ALA A 61 33.80 25.87 3.14
C ALA A 61 34.71 24.79 2.54
N ASP A 62 35.77 25.22 1.84
CA ASP A 62 36.87 24.39 1.35
C ASP A 62 37.57 23.63 2.48
N PRO A 63 37.90 22.34 2.27
CA PRO A 63 39.03 21.70 2.94
C PRO A 63 40.11 21.37 1.91
N ALA A 64 40.85 22.39 1.48
CA ALA A 64 42.20 22.21 0.95
C ALA A 64 43.17 21.98 2.11
N ALA A 65 43.17 20.76 2.68
CA ALA A 65 44.27 20.24 3.49
C ALA A 65 44.06 18.74 3.69
N LEU A 66 44.81 17.92 2.95
CA LEU A 66 45.45 16.67 3.39
C LEU A 66 45.99 15.93 2.15
N SER A 67 47.32 16.03 1.98
CA SER A 67 48.10 15.39 0.92
C SER A 67 48.14 13.86 1.04
N PRO A 68 48.20 13.10 -0.07
CA PRO A 68 48.70 11.73 -0.06
C PRO A 68 50.22 11.68 -0.31
N PRO A 69 50.96 10.68 0.20
CA PRO A 69 52.38 10.56 -0.11
C PRO A 69 52.61 9.89 -1.48
N ARG A 70 53.72 10.28 -2.11
CA ARG A 70 54.26 9.80 -3.39
C ARG A 70 55.38 8.79 -3.13
N ALA A 71 55.41 7.69 -3.88
CA ALA A 71 56.55 6.81 -4.28
C ALA A 71 56.02 5.38 -4.51
N LEU A 72 56.38 4.56 -5.51
CA LEU A 72 57.56 4.47 -6.38
C LEU A 72 57.16 3.85 -7.73
N ALA A 73 57.85 4.27 -8.79
CA ALA A 73 57.80 3.67 -10.12
C ALA A 73 58.62 2.37 -10.18
N VAL A 74 58.09 1.34 -10.84
CA VAL A 74 58.87 0.20 -11.34
C VAL A 74 58.59 0.06 -12.84
N ARG A 75 59.66 0.22 -13.62
CA ARG A 75 59.74 -0.10 -15.05
C ARG A 75 59.76 -1.62 -15.22
N THR A 76 59.00 -2.16 -16.16
CA THR A 76 59.33 -3.44 -16.81
C THR A 76 59.19 -3.33 -18.32
N VAL A 77 60.15 -3.99 -18.96
CA VAL A 77 60.60 -3.87 -20.34
C VAL A 77 59.75 -4.75 -21.25
N ALA A 78 59.53 -4.28 -22.48
CA ALA A 78 58.87 -5.01 -23.55
C ALA A 78 59.72 -6.20 -24.03
N SER A 79 59.07 -7.34 -24.32
CA SER A 79 59.60 -8.32 -25.27
C SER A 79 58.52 -8.74 -26.27
N SER A 80 58.87 -8.54 -27.53
CA SER A 80 58.22 -8.98 -28.76
C SER A 80 58.11 -10.52 -28.88
N GLY A 81 57.01 -10.98 -29.47
CA GLY A 81 56.85 -12.36 -29.96
C GLY A 81 55.72 -12.44 -31.00
N ASN A 82 56.10 -12.54 -32.28
CA ASN A 82 55.22 -12.84 -33.42
C ASN A 82 54.81 -14.33 -33.41
N ALA A 83 53.56 -14.62 -33.78
CA ALA A 83 53.20 -15.83 -34.54
C ALA A 83 51.88 -15.60 -35.28
N SER A 84 51.89 -15.90 -36.57
CA SER A 84 50.80 -15.77 -37.54
C SER A 84 50.31 -17.16 -38.03
N VAL A 85 49.17 -17.13 -38.73
CA VAL A 85 48.60 -18.11 -39.70
C VAL A 85 47.65 -19.18 -39.10
N SER A 86 46.30 -19.15 -39.26
CA SER A 86 45.34 -19.28 -40.41
C SER A 86 44.73 -20.69 -40.53
N SER A 87 43.38 -20.80 -40.50
CA SER A 87 42.49 -21.34 -41.58
C SER A 87 41.08 -21.76 -41.09
N ASP A 88 40.07 -21.33 -41.86
CA ASP A 88 38.59 -21.49 -41.77
C ASP A 88 38.13 -22.80 -42.51
N PRO A 89 36.84 -23.14 -42.86
CA PRO A 89 35.50 -22.56 -42.59
C PRO A 89 34.31 -23.56 -42.36
N GLY A 90 33.10 -23.05 -42.01
CA GLY A 90 31.80 -23.73 -42.25
C GLY A 90 30.58 -23.19 -41.45
N GLY A 91 29.72 -22.34 -42.06
CA GLY A 91 28.57 -21.61 -41.43
C GLY A 91 27.20 -22.34 -41.41
N PRO A 92 26.02 -21.65 -41.30
CA PRO A 92 25.74 -20.22 -41.02
C PRO A 92 24.75 -19.97 -39.85
N PRO A 93 24.49 -18.70 -39.44
CA PRO A 93 23.12 -18.31 -39.15
C PRO A 93 22.67 -17.02 -39.86
N ALA A 94 21.34 -16.93 -39.96
CA ALA A 94 20.57 -16.07 -40.85
C ALA A 94 20.61 -14.56 -40.55
N SER A 95 20.83 -13.82 -41.63
CA SER A 95 20.36 -12.47 -42.01
C SER A 95 19.67 -11.59 -40.94
N LEU A 96 20.43 -10.61 -40.45
CA LEU A 96 19.92 -9.28 -40.09
C LEU A 96 19.58 -8.50 -41.39
N PRO A 97 18.60 -7.57 -41.38
CA PRO A 97 18.25 -6.83 -42.59
C PRO A 97 19.41 -5.93 -43.01
N GLU A 98 19.84 -6.07 -44.28
CA GLU A 98 20.73 -5.16 -44.96
C GLU A 98 20.18 -3.73 -44.85
N VAL A 99 20.90 -2.89 -44.09
CA VAL A 99 20.85 -1.45 -44.31
C VAL A 99 21.55 -1.23 -45.64
N GLY A 100 20.76 -1.18 -46.71
CA GLY A 100 21.25 -0.81 -48.03
C GLY A 100 22.08 0.47 -47.93
N ASN A 101 23.30 0.41 -48.45
CA ASN A 101 24.21 1.54 -48.64
C ASN A 101 23.53 2.61 -49.50
N LYS A 102 22.67 3.43 -48.89
CA LYS A 102 22.45 4.78 -49.36
C LYS A 102 23.72 5.54 -48.99
N LYS A 103 24.45 6.01 -50.01
CA LYS A 103 25.46 7.07 -49.90
C LYS A 103 25.06 8.00 -48.75
N PRO A 104 25.92 8.29 -47.76
CA PRO A 104 25.60 9.34 -46.80
C PRO A 104 25.37 10.60 -47.64
N ALA A 105 24.13 11.08 -47.67
CA ALA A 105 23.87 12.45 -48.07
C ALA A 105 24.84 13.27 -47.22
N ALA A 106 25.71 14.04 -47.89
CA ALA A 106 26.74 14.83 -47.24
C ALA A 106 26.12 15.47 -45.99
N ALA A 107 26.60 15.05 -44.81
CA ALA A 107 26.08 15.53 -43.55
C ALA A 107 26.17 17.05 -43.63
N ALA A 108 25.02 17.73 -43.76
CA ALA A 108 24.97 19.17 -43.77
C ALA A 108 25.77 19.63 -42.55
N ALA A 109 26.73 20.52 -42.76
CA ALA A 109 27.62 21.00 -41.70
C ALA A 109 26.77 21.28 -40.47
N ALA A 110 27.03 20.54 -39.38
CA ALA A 110 26.24 20.64 -38.17
C ALA A 110 26.21 22.11 -37.77
N ASP A 111 25.01 22.70 -37.75
CA ASP A 111 24.84 24.12 -37.45
C ASP A 111 25.53 24.42 -36.11
N PRO A 112 26.56 25.28 -36.07
CA PRO A 112 27.30 25.58 -34.84
C PRO A 112 26.43 26.23 -33.76
N ASN A 113 25.23 26.71 -34.12
CA ASN A 113 24.23 27.23 -33.20
C ASN A 113 23.22 26.17 -32.73
N ARG A 114 23.18 24.99 -33.36
CA ARG A 114 22.33 23.88 -32.91
C ARG A 114 22.84 23.38 -31.57
N ARG A 115 21.95 23.39 -30.58
CA ARG A 115 22.18 22.77 -29.27
C ARG A 115 21.40 21.46 -29.25
N GLU A 116 22.12 20.35 -29.14
CA GLU A 116 21.50 19.02 -29.06
C GLU A 116 21.42 18.57 -27.59
N PHE A 117 20.24 18.09 -27.20
CA PHE A 117 20.10 17.41 -25.92
C PHE A 117 20.54 15.95 -26.08
N ARG A 118 21.61 15.57 -25.38
CA ARG A 118 22.13 14.20 -25.36
C ARG A 118 21.81 13.57 -24.01
N ALA A 119 20.69 12.84 -23.96
CA ALA A 119 20.32 12.09 -22.77
C ALA A 119 21.20 10.83 -22.63
N VAL A 120 21.66 10.54 -21.41
CA VAL A 120 22.40 9.33 -21.06
C VAL A 120 21.64 8.60 -19.96
N GLY A 121 21.38 7.31 -20.14
CA GLY A 121 20.64 6.49 -19.18
C GLY A 121 19.12 6.73 -19.15
N SER A 122 18.46 6.17 -18.14
CA SER A 122 17.04 6.40 -17.85
C SER A 122 16.91 7.09 -16.50
N ALA A 123 16.06 8.11 -16.39
CA ALA A 123 15.89 8.89 -15.16
C ALA A 123 15.28 8.07 -14.00
N ALA A 124 14.48 7.06 -14.33
CA ALA A 124 13.88 6.11 -13.40
C ALA A 124 13.60 4.79 -14.13
N ALA A 125 13.51 3.69 -13.39
CA ALA A 125 13.18 2.39 -13.96
C ALA A 125 11.77 2.38 -14.56
N LEU A 126 11.59 1.67 -15.69
CA LEU A 126 10.27 1.51 -16.32
C LEU A 126 9.33 0.73 -15.41
N PHE A 127 9.85 -0.31 -14.78
CA PHE A 127 9.14 -1.14 -13.82
C PHE A 127 10.12 -1.75 -12.82
N VAL A 128 9.78 -1.70 -11.54
CA VAL A 128 10.51 -2.30 -10.43
C VAL A 128 9.55 -3.29 -9.80
N GLN A 129 9.80 -4.57 -10.00
CA GLN A 129 8.90 -5.62 -9.55
C GLN A 129 9.07 -5.86 -8.05
N MET A 130 7.94 -5.88 -7.32
CA MET A 130 7.88 -6.34 -5.94
C MET A 130 7.44 -7.81 -5.87
N GLY A 131 6.39 -8.16 -6.62
CA GLY A 131 5.85 -9.51 -6.61
C GLY A 131 4.88 -9.78 -7.75
N ALA A 132 4.62 -11.05 -8.02
CA ALA A 132 3.60 -11.49 -8.96
C ALA A 132 2.88 -12.72 -8.39
N TYR A 133 1.57 -12.75 -8.52
CA TYR A 133 0.72 -13.71 -7.85
C TYR A 133 -0.38 -14.20 -8.78
N ARG A 134 -0.68 -15.50 -8.71
CA ARG A 134 -1.88 -16.06 -9.33
C ARG A 134 -3.11 -15.57 -8.55
N GLY A 135 -3.96 -14.80 -9.22
CA GLY A 135 -5.18 -14.22 -8.65
C GLY A 135 -6.40 -15.14 -8.76
N GLY A 136 -6.27 -16.27 -9.45
CA GLY A 136 -7.33 -17.24 -9.71
C GLY A 136 -6.89 -18.24 -10.79
N PRO A 137 -7.78 -19.16 -11.23
CA PRO A 137 -7.42 -20.17 -12.24
C PRO A 137 -6.89 -19.58 -13.56
N TYR A 138 -7.36 -18.41 -13.97
CA TYR A 138 -6.99 -17.78 -15.24
C TYR A 138 -6.55 -16.32 -15.09
N THR A 139 -6.27 -15.86 -13.87
CA THR A 139 -5.90 -14.47 -13.59
C THR A 139 -4.60 -14.37 -12.79
N PHE A 140 -3.84 -13.32 -13.05
CA PHE A 140 -2.59 -13.00 -12.35
C PHE A 140 -2.52 -11.51 -12.05
N ALA A 141 -1.80 -11.14 -10.99
CA ALA A 141 -1.47 -9.77 -10.64
C ALA A 141 0.05 -9.62 -10.57
N VAL A 142 0.61 -8.61 -11.23
CA VAL A 142 2.03 -8.22 -11.10
C VAL A 142 2.07 -6.86 -10.44
N ILE A 143 2.75 -6.76 -9.30
CA ILE A 143 2.80 -5.58 -8.44
C ILE A 143 4.22 -5.03 -8.45
N GLY A 144 4.31 -3.72 -8.64
CA GLY A 144 5.58 -3.04 -8.69
C GLY A 144 5.47 -1.53 -8.58
N LEU A 145 6.62 -0.89 -8.66
CA LEU A 145 6.76 0.54 -8.84
C LEU A 145 7.10 0.84 -10.29
N ALA A 146 6.71 2.01 -10.77
CA ALA A 146 7.11 2.48 -12.09
C ALA A 146 7.37 3.98 -12.09
N SER A 147 8.17 4.45 -13.04
CA SER A 147 8.43 5.88 -13.21
C SER A 147 7.13 6.67 -13.32
N LYS A 148 6.89 7.58 -12.37
CA LYS A 148 5.74 8.49 -12.40
C LYS A 148 5.77 9.41 -13.61
N PRO A 149 6.89 10.07 -13.98
CA PRO A 149 6.96 10.86 -15.22
C PRO A 149 6.58 10.06 -16.46
N THR A 150 7.04 8.81 -16.58
CA THR A 150 6.65 7.96 -17.71
C THR A 150 5.15 7.70 -17.70
N HIS A 151 4.54 7.40 -16.55
CA HIS A 151 3.09 7.21 -16.46
C HIS A 151 2.28 8.45 -16.83
N VAL A 152 2.73 9.64 -16.40
CA VAL A 152 2.03 10.90 -16.66
C VAL A 152 2.16 11.33 -18.13
N TYR A 153 3.36 11.25 -18.72
CA TYR A 153 3.63 11.84 -20.04
C TYR A 153 3.81 10.80 -21.16
N GLY A 154 4.42 9.65 -20.85
CA GLY A 154 4.72 8.59 -21.82
C GLY A 154 3.55 7.64 -22.10
N LYS A 155 2.60 7.52 -21.16
CA LYS A 155 1.45 6.62 -21.21
C LYS A 155 1.88 5.17 -21.51
N PRO A 156 2.68 4.55 -20.63
CA PRO A 156 3.14 3.18 -20.78
C PRO A 156 1.94 2.23 -20.75
N TRP A 157 2.12 1.06 -21.36
CA TRP A 157 1.12 0.00 -21.34
C TRP A 157 1.82 -1.35 -21.21
N PHE A 158 1.03 -2.37 -20.90
CA PHE A 158 1.53 -3.69 -20.53
C PHE A 158 0.83 -4.79 -21.32
N ARG A 159 1.53 -5.89 -21.58
CA ARG A 159 0.96 -7.16 -22.08
C ARG A 159 1.50 -8.33 -21.30
N CYS A 160 0.61 -9.21 -20.88
CA CYS A 160 0.99 -10.46 -20.23
C CYS A 160 0.97 -11.63 -21.21
N GLU A 161 1.94 -12.52 -21.06
CA GLU A 161 2.03 -13.77 -21.79
C GLU A 161 2.37 -14.91 -20.81
N TRP A 162 1.81 -16.09 -21.04
CA TRP A 162 2.20 -17.32 -20.36
C TRP A 162 3.07 -18.14 -21.29
N VAL A 163 4.26 -18.50 -20.82
CA VAL A 163 5.23 -19.32 -21.56
C VAL A 163 5.33 -20.67 -20.87
N PRO A 164 4.75 -21.75 -21.44
CA PRO A 164 4.87 -23.10 -20.88
C PRO A 164 6.32 -23.57 -20.79
N ASN A 165 6.63 -24.44 -19.84
CA ASN A 165 7.94 -25.10 -19.79
C ASN A 165 8.12 -26.00 -21.03
N ALA A 166 9.30 -25.94 -21.63
CA ALA A 166 9.70 -26.88 -22.66
C ALA A 166 10.03 -28.22 -22.01
N ASN A 167 9.02 -29.05 -21.74
CA ASN A 167 9.19 -30.41 -21.19
C ASN A 167 9.81 -31.35 -22.22
N GLY A 168 11.09 -31.18 -22.57
CA GLY A 168 11.99 -32.14 -23.26
C GLY A 168 11.49 -32.87 -24.51
N SER A 169 10.29 -32.56 -24.98
CA SER A 169 9.49 -33.27 -25.98
C SER A 169 9.19 -32.27 -27.08
N ALA A 170 9.21 -32.76 -28.33
CA ALA A 170 9.01 -31.91 -29.51
C ALA A 170 7.67 -31.15 -29.46
N ALA A 171 6.65 -31.66 -28.76
CA ALA A 171 5.37 -31.00 -28.55
C ALA A 171 5.44 -29.81 -27.57
N ALA A 172 6.24 -29.91 -26.51
CA ALA A 172 6.42 -28.81 -25.55
C ALA A 172 7.31 -27.69 -26.12
N ALA A 173 8.28 -28.02 -26.97
CA ALA A 173 9.05 -27.03 -27.73
C ALA A 173 8.21 -26.26 -28.76
N ALA A 174 7.09 -26.84 -29.20
CA ALA A 174 6.13 -26.21 -30.12
C ALA A 174 5.01 -25.42 -29.40
N ALA A 175 4.94 -25.48 -28.06
CA ALA A 175 3.90 -24.79 -27.30
C ALA A 175 4.08 -23.27 -27.38
N ARG A 176 3.22 -22.61 -28.18
CA ARG A 176 3.27 -21.16 -28.35
C ARG A 176 2.91 -20.44 -27.04
N PRO A 177 3.59 -19.33 -26.72
CA PRO A 177 3.17 -18.45 -25.63
C PRO A 177 1.68 -18.09 -25.76
N MET A 178 0.94 -18.26 -24.68
CA MET A 178 -0.46 -17.85 -24.60
C MET A 178 -0.51 -16.38 -24.22
N ARG A 179 -1.14 -15.54 -25.02
CA ARG A 179 -1.36 -14.14 -24.65
C ARG A 179 -2.56 -14.02 -23.70
N ALA A 180 -2.46 -13.14 -22.73
CA ALA A 180 -3.62 -12.75 -21.94
C ALA A 180 -4.68 -12.12 -22.85
N ALA A 181 -5.95 -12.49 -22.63
CA ALA A 181 -7.08 -11.93 -23.36
C ALA A 181 -7.35 -10.49 -22.96
N ASN A 182 -7.10 -10.16 -21.69
CA ASN A 182 -7.16 -8.80 -21.18
C ASN A 182 -5.92 -8.52 -20.30
N THR A 183 -5.32 -7.36 -20.51
CA THR A 183 -4.24 -6.83 -19.65
C THR A 183 -4.51 -5.36 -19.40
N TYR A 184 -4.63 -4.99 -18.14
CA TYR A 184 -4.79 -3.60 -17.73
C TYR A 184 -4.01 -3.35 -16.45
N HIS A 185 -3.71 -2.09 -16.16
CA HIS A 185 -3.02 -1.70 -14.95
C HIS A 185 -3.83 -0.68 -14.16
N MET A 186 -3.60 -0.66 -12.85
CA MET A 186 -4.21 0.26 -11.90
C MET A 186 -3.10 1.02 -11.17
N LEU A 187 -3.38 2.28 -10.82
CA LEU A 187 -2.50 3.12 -10.01
C LEU A 187 -3.18 3.37 -8.64
N PRO A 188 -3.04 2.44 -7.67
CA PRO A 188 -3.79 2.50 -6.42
C PRO A 188 -3.29 3.57 -5.45
N ASP A 189 -2.20 4.27 -5.77
CA ASP A 189 -1.63 5.34 -4.96
C ASP A 189 -2.28 6.70 -5.23
N TRP A 190 -3.32 6.79 -6.06
CA TRP A 190 -4.09 8.00 -6.35
C TRP A 190 -3.25 9.23 -6.72
N GLY A 191 -2.08 9.01 -7.33
CA GLY A 191 -1.17 10.08 -7.73
C GLY A 191 -0.27 10.62 -6.61
N TYR A 192 -0.32 10.04 -5.41
CA TYR A 192 0.60 10.38 -4.29
C TYR A 192 2.04 9.97 -4.56
N GLY A 193 2.31 9.07 -5.51
CA GLY A 193 3.65 8.63 -5.88
C GLY A 193 4.63 9.80 -6.09
N ARG A 194 5.92 9.58 -5.86
CA ARG A 194 6.98 10.61 -6.00
C ARG A 194 7.72 10.41 -7.32
N VAL A 195 8.98 9.96 -7.26
CA VAL A 195 9.71 9.51 -8.47
C VAL A 195 9.01 8.27 -9.04
N TYR A 196 8.56 7.40 -8.14
CA TYR A 196 7.84 6.18 -8.45
C TYR A 196 6.37 6.26 -8.03
N THR A 197 5.51 5.67 -8.87
CA THR A 197 4.09 5.40 -8.60
C THR A 197 3.87 3.89 -8.52
N VAL A 198 2.88 3.46 -7.74
CA VAL A 198 2.53 2.05 -7.62
C VAL A 198 1.73 1.61 -8.85
N VAL A 199 2.08 0.45 -9.41
CA VAL A 199 1.38 -0.16 -10.53
C VAL A 199 0.98 -1.58 -10.16
N VAL A 200 -0.30 -1.90 -10.31
CA VAL A 200 -0.82 -3.26 -10.26
C VAL A 200 -1.30 -3.64 -11.64
N VAL A 201 -0.62 -4.58 -12.29
CA VAL A 201 -1.00 -5.11 -13.61
C VAL A 201 -1.85 -6.36 -13.41
N ASN A 202 -3.08 -6.36 -13.88
CA ASN A 202 -3.93 -7.54 -13.94
C ASN A 202 -3.84 -8.19 -15.33
N CYS A 203 -3.53 -9.48 -15.33
CA CYS A 203 -3.51 -10.33 -16.51
C CYS A 203 -4.67 -11.34 -16.44
N THR A 204 -5.57 -11.34 -17.41
CA THR A 204 -6.67 -12.32 -17.52
C THR A 204 -6.54 -13.12 -18.81
N PHE A 205 -6.47 -14.44 -18.71
CA PHE A 205 -6.30 -15.36 -19.84
C PHE A 205 -7.64 -15.99 -20.26
N ALA A 206 -7.78 -16.32 -21.54
CA ALA A 206 -8.98 -16.96 -22.08
C ALA A 206 -9.11 -18.44 -21.66
N ARG A 207 -8.00 -19.07 -21.25
CA ARG A 207 -7.91 -20.45 -20.78
C ARG A 207 -6.99 -20.47 -19.58
N VAL A 208 -7.14 -21.47 -18.71
CA VAL A 208 -6.30 -21.68 -17.52
C VAL A 208 -4.84 -21.89 -17.96
N PRO A 209 -3.92 -20.98 -17.63
CA PRO A 209 -2.50 -21.21 -17.87
C PRO A 209 -1.98 -22.28 -16.91
N ASN A 210 -1.07 -23.13 -17.39
CA ASN A 210 -0.57 -24.28 -16.63
C ASN A 210 -1.63 -25.34 -16.28
N ALA A 211 -2.66 -25.52 -17.12
CA ALA A 211 -3.74 -26.48 -16.86
C ALA A 211 -3.30 -27.95 -16.83
N ASP A 212 -2.20 -28.27 -17.51
CA ASP A 212 -1.51 -29.56 -17.52
C ASP A 212 -0.55 -29.73 -16.34
N ASN A 213 -0.39 -28.68 -15.52
CA ASN A 213 0.52 -28.61 -14.38
C ASN A 213 1.99 -28.91 -14.73
N ALA A 214 2.39 -28.67 -16.00
CA ALA A 214 3.75 -28.89 -16.50
C ALA A 214 4.73 -27.77 -16.09
N GLY A 215 4.22 -26.71 -15.47
CA GLY A 215 4.97 -25.51 -15.11
C GLY A 215 5.14 -24.54 -16.28
N GLY A 216 5.61 -23.34 -15.96
CA GLY A 216 5.82 -22.28 -16.94
C GLY A 216 6.04 -20.92 -16.29
N LYS A 217 6.11 -19.89 -17.11
CA LYS A 217 6.49 -18.54 -16.71
C LYS A 217 5.41 -17.54 -17.12
N LEU A 218 5.00 -16.69 -16.19
CA LEU A 218 4.29 -15.46 -16.50
C LEU A 218 5.31 -14.41 -16.93
N VAL A 219 5.13 -13.86 -18.12
CA VAL A 219 5.98 -12.82 -18.69
C VAL A 219 5.17 -11.53 -18.85
N LEU A 220 5.71 -10.44 -18.33
CA LEU A 220 5.19 -9.10 -18.47
C LEU A 220 6.04 -8.33 -19.50
N ASN A 221 5.41 -7.89 -20.58
CA ASN A 221 6.01 -6.97 -21.53
C ASN A 221 5.57 -5.54 -21.18
N ALA A 222 6.51 -4.71 -20.74
CA ALA A 222 6.26 -3.32 -20.34
C ALA A 222 6.75 -2.36 -21.44
N TYR A 223 5.86 -1.52 -21.96
CA TYR A 223 6.14 -0.63 -23.08
C TYR A 223 6.30 0.82 -22.61
N TYR A 224 7.23 1.55 -23.20
CA TYR A 224 7.55 2.94 -22.80
C TYR A 224 6.48 3.97 -23.20
N GLY A 225 5.60 3.63 -24.15
CA GLY A 225 4.53 4.50 -24.62
C GLY A 225 3.75 3.88 -25.79
N ALA A 226 3.03 4.69 -26.55
CA ALA A 226 2.14 4.21 -27.62
C ALA A 226 2.84 3.39 -28.72
N SER A 227 4.11 3.68 -29.00
CA SER A 227 4.90 2.91 -29.96
C SER A 227 5.33 1.56 -29.36
N PRO A 228 5.02 0.43 -30.02
CA PRO A 228 5.42 -0.90 -29.55
C PRO A 228 6.91 -1.21 -29.83
N ALA A 229 7.67 -0.28 -30.42
CA ALA A 229 9.03 -0.53 -30.90
C ALA A 229 10.03 -0.83 -29.78
N ARG A 230 9.80 -0.30 -28.57
CA ARG A 230 10.68 -0.49 -27.41
C ARG A 230 9.88 -0.94 -26.20
N TYR A 231 10.30 -2.06 -25.62
CA TYR A 231 9.70 -2.63 -24.43
C TYR A 231 10.73 -3.41 -23.63
N GLU A 232 10.46 -3.55 -22.34
CA GLU A 232 11.21 -4.42 -21.45
C GLU A 232 10.41 -5.72 -21.25
N ARG A 233 11.10 -6.86 -21.35
CA ARG A 233 10.49 -8.18 -21.15
C ARG A 233 10.90 -8.72 -19.79
N ILE A 234 9.92 -8.87 -18.90
CA ILE A 234 10.13 -9.22 -17.49
C ILE A 234 9.53 -10.60 -17.23
N VAL A 235 10.31 -11.53 -16.70
CA VAL A 235 9.76 -12.78 -16.17
C VAL A 235 9.19 -12.47 -14.79
N ALA A 236 7.86 -12.36 -14.70
CA ALA A 236 7.19 -11.89 -13.51
C ALA A 236 7.08 -12.96 -12.41
N MET A 237 6.74 -14.19 -12.80
CA MET A 237 6.79 -15.35 -11.90
C MET A 237 6.98 -16.63 -12.70
N GLU A 238 7.40 -17.68 -12.01
CA GLU A 238 7.55 -19.03 -12.53
C GLU A 238 6.76 -19.99 -11.64
N GLU A 239 6.01 -20.89 -12.27
CA GLU A 239 5.38 -22.01 -11.59
C GLU A 239 6.15 -23.28 -11.91
N ALA A 240 6.56 -23.98 -10.87
CA ALA A 240 7.15 -25.30 -11.01
C ALA A 240 6.10 -26.32 -11.49
N PRO A 241 6.51 -27.42 -12.14
CA PRO A 241 5.62 -28.55 -12.39
C PRO A 241 4.96 -29.03 -11.09
N GLY A 242 3.65 -29.27 -11.13
CA GLY A 242 2.87 -29.69 -9.95
C GLY A 242 2.46 -28.58 -8.98
N ALA A 243 2.94 -27.34 -9.16
CA ALA A 243 2.68 -26.24 -8.22
C ALA A 243 1.29 -25.61 -8.35
N TYR A 244 0.59 -25.80 -9.48
CA TYR A 244 -0.75 -25.24 -9.65
C TYR A 244 -1.79 -26.11 -8.94
N ASP A 245 -2.47 -25.54 -7.94
CA ASP A 245 -3.62 -26.15 -7.27
C ASP A 245 -4.87 -25.26 -7.42
N ALA A 246 -5.87 -25.77 -8.12
CA ALA A 246 -7.13 -25.06 -8.32
C ALA A 246 -7.98 -24.98 -7.03
N ALA A 247 -7.75 -25.84 -6.05
CA ALA A 247 -8.49 -25.87 -4.79
C ALA A 247 -8.17 -24.66 -3.90
N GLU A 248 -6.95 -24.09 -3.99
CA GLU A 248 -6.54 -22.91 -3.22
C GLU A 248 -7.40 -21.65 -3.48
N PHE A 249 -8.11 -21.62 -4.62
CA PHE A 249 -8.99 -20.50 -5.00
C PHE A 249 -10.44 -20.68 -4.54
N ARG A 250 -10.72 -21.70 -3.72
CA ARG A 250 -12.07 -22.02 -3.23
C ARG A 250 -12.08 -22.19 -1.71
N PRO A 251 -13.23 -21.96 -1.05
CA PRO A 251 -13.40 -22.33 0.35
C PRO A 251 -13.19 -23.85 0.57
N PRO A 252 -12.76 -24.29 1.77
CA PRO A 252 -12.54 -23.48 2.97
C PRO A 252 -11.22 -22.68 2.93
N HIS A 253 -11.27 -21.43 3.36
CA HIS A 253 -10.08 -20.59 3.47
C HIS A 253 -9.19 -21.05 4.63
N ARG A 254 -7.87 -20.82 4.49
CA ARG A 254 -6.89 -21.16 5.55
C ARG A 254 -7.15 -20.37 6.83
N TYR A 255 -7.54 -19.11 6.69
CA TYR A 255 -7.83 -18.20 7.78
C TYR A 255 -9.27 -17.67 7.67
N ASP A 256 -9.83 -17.27 8.79
CA ASP A 256 -11.10 -16.53 8.81
C ASP A 256 -10.79 -15.04 8.66
N TYR A 257 -9.72 -14.56 9.30
CA TYR A 257 -9.29 -13.17 9.28
C TYR A 257 -7.79 -13.03 8.97
N LEU A 258 -7.45 -12.08 8.11
CA LEU A 258 -6.06 -11.73 7.81
C LEU A 258 -5.84 -10.25 8.13
N TYR A 259 -4.70 -9.92 8.71
CA TYR A 259 -4.21 -8.55 8.78
C TYR A 259 -3.12 -8.33 7.74
N CYS A 260 -3.27 -7.27 6.94
CA CYS A 260 -2.24 -6.77 6.03
C CYS A 260 -1.81 -5.37 6.47
N GLY A 261 -0.65 -5.27 7.12
CA GLY A 261 -0.10 -4.01 7.59
C GLY A 261 0.68 -3.24 6.53
N SER A 262 0.67 -1.91 6.65
CA SER A 262 1.58 -1.01 5.95
C SER A 262 3.04 -1.21 6.40
N SER A 263 3.97 -0.52 5.73
CA SER A 263 5.40 -0.54 6.05
C SER A 263 5.67 -0.16 7.51
N LEU A 264 6.46 -0.99 8.21
CA LEU A 264 7.00 -0.70 9.53
C LEU A 264 8.34 0.02 9.39
N TYR A 265 8.40 1.29 9.80
CA TYR A 265 9.57 2.16 9.68
C TYR A 265 9.76 3.00 10.94
N GLY A 266 10.91 3.68 11.04
CA GLY A 266 11.21 4.56 12.16
C GLY A 266 11.59 3.81 13.44
N ASN A 267 11.39 4.43 14.60
CA ASN A 267 11.79 3.86 15.88
C ASN A 267 10.57 3.31 16.62
N LEU A 268 10.20 2.06 16.32
CA LEU A 268 9.00 1.43 16.88
C LEU A 268 9.24 0.95 18.31
N SER A 269 8.24 1.20 19.16
CA SER A 269 8.19 0.73 20.54
C SER A 269 7.80 -0.74 20.59
N ALA A 270 8.72 -1.58 21.04
CA ALA A 270 8.52 -3.01 21.13
C ALA A 270 7.39 -3.38 22.12
N ALA A 271 7.23 -2.62 23.21
CA ALA A 271 6.12 -2.77 24.15
C ALA A 271 4.77 -2.52 23.47
N ARG A 272 4.67 -1.44 22.68
CA ARG A 272 3.45 -1.08 21.92
C ARG A 272 3.12 -2.11 20.85
N VAL A 273 4.13 -2.63 20.13
CA VAL A 273 3.95 -3.72 19.15
C VAL A 273 3.47 -5.00 19.82
N ARG A 274 4.04 -5.37 20.98
CA ARG A 274 3.64 -6.54 21.77
C ARG A 274 2.16 -6.49 22.14
N GLU A 275 1.73 -5.40 22.78
CA GLU A 275 0.33 -5.27 23.21
C GLU A 275 -0.65 -5.24 22.02
N TRP A 276 -0.28 -4.61 20.90
CA TRP A 276 -1.10 -4.56 19.70
C TRP A 276 -1.28 -5.96 19.13
N MET A 277 -0.20 -6.73 19.04
CA MET A 277 -0.22 -8.09 18.52
C MET A 277 -1.02 -9.03 19.42
N ALA A 278 -0.81 -8.97 20.73
CA ALA A 278 -1.54 -9.78 21.70
C ALA A 278 -3.05 -9.49 21.66
N TYR A 279 -3.42 -8.21 21.63
CA TYR A 279 -4.82 -7.79 21.54
C TYR A 279 -5.49 -8.34 20.28
N HIS A 280 -4.89 -8.10 19.12
CA HIS A 280 -5.51 -8.49 17.86
C HIS A 280 -5.49 -10.01 17.64
N ALA A 281 -4.46 -10.73 18.09
CA ALA A 281 -4.43 -12.19 18.05
C ALA A 281 -5.59 -12.80 18.85
N ARG A 282 -5.94 -12.20 19.99
CA ARG A 282 -7.13 -12.58 20.77
C ARG A 282 -8.41 -12.18 20.04
N PHE A 283 -8.50 -10.93 19.59
CA PHE A 283 -9.69 -10.35 18.97
C PHE A 283 -10.13 -11.11 17.71
N PHE A 284 -9.19 -11.44 16.83
CA PHE A 284 -9.46 -12.21 15.61
C PHE A 284 -9.50 -13.73 15.86
N GLY A 285 -9.24 -14.21 17.08
CA GLY A 285 -9.37 -15.62 17.40
C GLY A 285 -8.36 -16.54 16.68
N PRO A 286 -8.51 -17.86 16.80
CA PRO A 286 -7.45 -18.82 16.50
C PRO A 286 -7.14 -18.99 15.01
N ARG A 287 -8.07 -18.69 14.11
CA ARG A 287 -7.89 -18.82 12.64
C ARG A 287 -7.54 -17.48 12.00
N SER A 288 -6.64 -16.74 12.63
CA SER A 288 -6.16 -15.45 12.14
C SER A 288 -4.67 -15.46 11.85
N HIS A 289 -4.25 -14.61 10.90
CA HIS A 289 -2.84 -14.45 10.55
C HIS A 289 -2.48 -12.98 10.27
N PHE A 290 -1.27 -12.59 10.68
CA PHE A 290 -0.81 -11.20 10.67
C PHE A 290 0.43 -11.04 9.80
N VAL A 291 0.36 -10.16 8.80
CA VAL A 291 1.48 -9.94 7.88
C VAL A 291 2.08 -8.56 8.13
N PHE A 292 3.34 -8.55 8.51
CA PHE A 292 4.14 -7.35 8.78
C PHE A 292 5.24 -7.19 7.73
N HIS A 293 5.59 -5.95 7.42
CA HIS A 293 6.61 -5.61 6.42
C HIS A 293 7.64 -4.67 7.05
N ASP A 294 8.84 -5.16 7.30
CA ASP A 294 9.96 -4.40 7.85
C ASP A 294 10.60 -3.51 6.76
N ALA A 295 10.33 -2.21 6.85
CA ALA A 295 10.95 -1.17 6.04
C ALA A 295 12.07 -0.45 6.80
N GLY A 296 12.69 -1.13 7.78
CA GLY A 296 13.76 -0.62 8.64
C GLY A 296 13.28 -0.20 10.02
N GLY A 297 12.02 -0.44 10.37
CA GLY A 297 11.44 -0.12 11.67
C GLY A 297 11.52 -1.23 12.71
N VAL A 298 11.84 -2.46 12.30
CA VAL A 298 11.87 -3.61 13.23
C VAL A 298 13.25 -3.73 13.87
N SER A 299 13.42 -3.06 15.01
CA SER A 299 14.58 -3.23 15.88
C SER A 299 14.67 -4.64 16.49
N PRO A 300 15.80 -5.06 17.08
CA PRO A 300 15.90 -6.35 17.78
C PRO A 300 14.84 -6.55 18.87
N ALA A 301 14.47 -5.50 19.59
CA ALA A 301 13.41 -5.56 20.61
C ALA A 301 12.03 -5.76 19.97
N VAL A 302 11.72 -5.04 18.88
CA VAL A 302 10.45 -5.22 18.15
C VAL A 302 10.38 -6.63 17.54
N ARG A 303 11.50 -7.14 17.03
CA ARG A 303 11.60 -8.52 16.57
C ARG A 303 11.31 -9.49 17.73
N ALA A 304 11.86 -9.27 18.91
CA ALA A 304 11.60 -10.12 20.08
C ALA A 304 10.10 -10.14 20.48
N ALA A 305 9.37 -9.04 20.27
CA ALA A 305 7.92 -8.99 20.47
C ALA A 305 7.13 -9.80 19.44
N LEU A 306 7.58 -9.84 18.17
CA LEU A 306 6.87 -10.52 17.07
C LEU A 306 7.28 -11.99 16.89
N GLU A 307 8.53 -12.34 17.16
CA GLU A 307 9.12 -13.65 16.88
C GLU A 307 8.34 -14.83 17.53
N PRO A 308 7.84 -14.75 18.77
CA PRO A 308 7.01 -15.82 19.33
C PRO A 308 5.75 -16.10 18.51
N TRP A 309 5.12 -15.05 17.96
CA TRP A 309 3.95 -15.17 17.09
C TRP A 309 4.30 -15.75 15.72
N VAL A 310 5.47 -15.39 15.18
CA VAL A 310 6.00 -16.00 13.94
C VAL A 310 6.23 -17.50 14.12
N ARG A 311 6.91 -17.90 15.20
CA ARG A 311 7.15 -19.32 15.54
C ARG A 311 5.85 -20.11 15.76
N ALA A 312 4.82 -19.46 16.31
CA ALA A 312 3.49 -20.05 16.47
C ALA A 312 2.67 -20.12 15.16
N GLY A 313 3.22 -19.67 14.02
CA GLY A 313 2.51 -19.62 12.74
C GLY A 313 1.41 -18.56 12.67
N ARG A 314 1.39 -17.62 13.63
CA ARG A 314 0.38 -16.57 13.76
C ARG A 314 0.74 -15.32 12.99
N ALA A 315 2.03 -15.07 12.77
CA ALA A 315 2.50 -13.89 12.07
C ALA A 315 3.55 -14.24 11.01
N THR A 316 3.69 -13.36 10.03
CA THR A 316 4.78 -13.37 9.04
C THR A 316 5.44 -12.01 9.05
N LEU A 317 6.77 -11.97 9.10
CA LEU A 317 7.55 -10.75 8.99
C LEU A 317 8.35 -10.77 7.68
N GLN A 318 7.99 -9.88 6.75
CA GLN A 318 8.61 -9.72 5.44
C GLN A 318 9.68 -8.63 5.52
N ASP A 319 10.88 -8.89 5.02
CA ASP A 319 11.90 -7.86 4.86
C ASP A 319 11.66 -7.11 3.54
N VAL A 320 11.39 -5.82 3.63
CA VAL A 320 11.17 -4.95 2.48
C VAL A 320 12.13 -3.76 2.46
N ARG A 321 13.25 -3.81 3.20
CA ARG A 321 14.18 -2.67 3.37
C ARG A 321 14.77 -2.15 2.06
N ALA A 322 14.93 -3.03 1.07
CA ALA A 322 15.40 -2.67 -0.27
C ALA A 322 14.48 -1.63 -0.97
N GLN A 323 13.24 -1.46 -0.51
CA GLN A 323 12.34 -0.44 -1.03
C GLN A 323 12.91 0.99 -0.92
N ALA A 324 13.86 1.22 0.01
CA ALA A 324 14.43 2.54 0.27
C ALA A 324 15.19 3.12 -0.94
N GLU A 325 15.58 2.27 -1.90
CA GLU A 325 16.19 2.70 -3.17
C GLU A 325 15.17 3.37 -4.12
N TYR A 326 13.88 3.16 -3.89
CA TYR A 326 12.81 3.59 -4.78
C TYR A 326 11.88 4.59 -4.08
N ASP A 327 12.09 5.87 -4.38
CA ASP A 327 11.33 6.98 -3.78
C ASP A 327 9.88 7.03 -4.28
N GLY A 328 9.00 6.37 -3.52
CA GLY A 328 7.54 6.48 -3.61
C GLY A 328 6.92 7.16 -2.40
N TRP A 329 5.61 7.05 -2.25
CA TRP A 329 4.88 7.70 -1.15
C TRP A 329 4.99 6.90 0.16
N TYR A 330 5.43 7.58 1.23
CA TYR A 330 5.34 7.12 2.63
C TYR A 330 5.84 5.68 2.83
N TYR A 331 7.12 5.46 2.55
CA TYR A 331 7.76 4.12 2.58
C TYR A 331 6.97 3.10 1.75
N ASN A 332 6.62 3.49 0.52
CA ASN A 332 5.90 2.69 -0.46
C ASN A 332 4.68 1.93 0.12
N GLN A 333 3.95 2.53 1.07
CA GLN A 333 2.86 1.84 1.76
C GLN A 333 1.80 1.26 0.81
N PHE A 334 1.48 1.97 -0.27
CA PHE A 334 0.57 1.50 -1.31
C PHE A 334 1.09 0.25 -2.04
N LEU A 335 2.41 0.15 -2.27
CA LEU A 335 3.02 -1.04 -2.86
C LEU A 335 2.86 -2.24 -1.90
N VAL A 336 3.19 -2.01 -0.63
CA VAL A 336 3.19 -3.04 0.42
C VAL A 336 1.80 -3.61 0.67
N VAL A 337 0.76 -2.78 0.77
CA VAL A 337 -0.61 -3.28 0.98
C VAL A 337 -1.13 -4.06 -0.23
N ASN A 338 -0.70 -3.72 -1.46
CA ASN A 338 -1.06 -4.48 -2.66
C ASN A 338 -0.29 -5.79 -2.78
N ASP A 339 0.99 -5.82 -2.39
CA ASP A 339 1.76 -7.05 -2.27
C ASP A 339 1.06 -8.04 -1.33
N CYS A 340 0.69 -7.59 -0.14
CA CYS A 340 -0.03 -8.41 0.84
C CYS A 340 -1.40 -8.87 0.34
N LEU A 341 -2.20 -7.94 -0.22
CA LEU A 341 -3.51 -8.26 -0.79
C LEU A 341 -3.42 -9.41 -1.79
N HIS A 342 -2.47 -9.35 -2.73
CA HIS A 342 -2.37 -10.31 -3.81
C HIS A 342 -1.70 -11.62 -3.40
N ARG A 343 -0.70 -11.57 -2.50
CA ARG A 343 -0.08 -12.77 -1.91
C ARG A 343 -1.08 -13.63 -1.14
N TYR A 344 -2.02 -12.99 -0.44
CA TYR A 344 -3.00 -13.67 0.42
C TYR A 344 -4.44 -13.57 -0.07
N ARG A 345 -4.63 -13.29 -1.37
CA ARG A 345 -5.94 -12.94 -1.96
C ARG A 345 -7.06 -13.94 -1.66
N HIS A 346 -6.72 -15.22 -1.56
CA HIS A 346 -7.65 -16.32 -1.28
C HIS A 346 -7.39 -17.04 0.04
N ALA A 347 -6.47 -16.52 0.87
CA ALA A 347 -6.06 -17.16 2.11
C ALA A 347 -7.06 -16.96 3.25
N ALA A 348 -7.89 -15.91 3.20
CA ALA A 348 -8.82 -15.55 4.26
C ALA A 348 -10.21 -15.16 3.76
N ARG A 349 -11.22 -15.26 4.64
CA ARG A 349 -12.58 -14.77 4.36
C ARG A 349 -12.63 -13.24 4.38
N TRP A 350 -12.00 -12.62 5.36
CA TRP A 350 -11.87 -11.16 5.47
C TRP A 350 -10.41 -10.74 5.68
N THR A 351 -9.96 -9.72 4.95
CA THR A 351 -8.65 -9.09 5.13
C THR A 351 -8.83 -7.67 5.65
N PHE A 352 -8.15 -7.34 6.74
CA PHE A 352 -8.18 -6.05 7.41
C PHE A 352 -6.92 -5.23 7.10
N PHE A 353 -7.12 -3.93 6.87
CA PHE A 353 -6.07 -2.95 6.63
C PHE A 353 -6.22 -1.80 7.63
N PHE A 354 -5.31 -1.75 8.59
CA PHE A 354 -5.23 -0.74 9.64
C PHE A 354 -3.79 -0.65 10.15
N ASP A 355 -3.49 0.35 10.99
CA ASP A 355 -2.13 0.65 11.43
C ASP A 355 -1.83 0.02 12.80
N VAL A 356 -0.54 -0.10 13.14
CA VAL A 356 -0.07 -0.73 14.39
C VAL A 356 -0.24 0.15 15.65
N ASP A 357 -0.84 1.33 15.51
CA ASP A 357 -1.30 2.19 16.61
C ASP A 357 -2.83 2.29 16.69
N GLU A 358 -3.53 1.38 16.01
CA GLU A 358 -4.99 1.32 15.94
C GLU A 358 -5.55 -0.01 16.46
N TYR A 359 -6.64 0.03 17.23
CA TYR A 359 -7.23 -1.14 17.90
C TYR A 359 -8.67 -1.33 17.47
N ILE A 360 -8.95 -2.37 16.70
CA ILE A 360 -10.31 -2.70 16.26
C ILE A 360 -11.16 -3.08 17.47
N PHE A 361 -12.36 -2.53 17.60
CA PHE A 361 -13.23 -2.70 18.75
C PHE A 361 -14.68 -2.87 18.34
N LEU A 362 -15.40 -3.74 19.05
CA LEU A 362 -16.82 -4.00 18.85
C LEU A 362 -17.63 -3.41 20.02
N PRO A 363 -18.60 -2.52 19.75
CA PRO A 363 -19.51 -2.05 20.78
C PRO A 363 -20.44 -3.19 21.26
N ASP A 364 -21.04 -3.00 22.43
CA ASP A 364 -22.14 -3.82 22.96
C ASP A 364 -21.82 -5.31 23.19
N GLY A 365 -20.55 -5.69 23.25
CA GLY A 365 -20.11 -7.05 23.58
C GLY A 365 -20.41 -8.10 22.48
N ARG A 366 -20.68 -7.65 21.25
CA ARG A 366 -20.92 -8.54 20.10
C ARG A 366 -19.66 -9.31 19.71
N SER A 367 -19.84 -10.50 19.10
CA SER A 367 -18.72 -11.22 18.48
C SER A 367 -18.38 -10.68 17.09
N LEU A 368 -17.13 -10.83 16.67
CA LEU A 368 -16.67 -10.41 15.35
C LEU A 368 -17.39 -11.20 14.25
N GLU A 369 -17.62 -12.49 14.47
CA GLU A 369 -18.33 -13.37 13.54
C GLU A 369 -19.74 -12.85 13.26
N ALA A 370 -20.46 -12.41 14.29
CA ALA A 370 -21.82 -11.90 14.15
C ALA A 370 -21.85 -10.56 13.40
N VAL A 371 -20.89 -9.68 13.66
CA VAL A 371 -20.76 -8.39 12.94
C VAL A 371 -20.40 -8.62 11.46
N LEU A 372 -19.47 -9.53 11.18
CA LEU A 372 -19.07 -9.83 9.80
C LEU A 372 -20.14 -10.60 9.04
N ALA A 373 -20.97 -11.40 9.70
CA ALA A 373 -22.13 -12.03 9.07
C ALA A 373 -23.15 -10.99 8.54
N GLU A 374 -23.35 -9.87 9.26
CA GLU A 374 -24.18 -8.76 8.79
C GLU A 374 -23.55 -8.00 7.61
N LEU A 375 -22.21 -8.01 7.53
CA LEU A 375 -21.45 -7.31 6.49
C LEU A 375 -21.11 -8.20 5.29
N GLU A 376 -21.44 -9.49 5.31
CA GLU A 376 -21.19 -10.45 4.23
C GLU A 376 -21.74 -10.03 2.85
N PRO A 377 -22.90 -9.33 2.73
CA PRO A 377 -23.39 -8.82 1.44
C PRO A 377 -22.48 -7.77 0.79
N TYR A 378 -21.53 -7.21 1.53
CA TYR A 378 -20.57 -6.22 1.04
C TYR A 378 -19.22 -6.87 0.79
N THR A 379 -18.55 -6.43 -0.28
CA THR A 379 -17.15 -6.80 -0.52
C THR A 379 -16.19 -6.02 0.36
N GLN A 380 -16.55 -4.78 0.72
CA GLN A 380 -15.72 -3.91 1.56
C GLN A 380 -16.61 -3.11 2.51
N PHE A 381 -16.11 -2.91 3.73
CA PHE A 381 -16.67 -1.92 4.64
C PHE A 381 -15.56 -1.10 5.29
N THR A 382 -15.81 0.20 5.50
CA THR A 382 -14.90 1.04 6.29
C THR A 382 -15.27 0.98 7.78
N ILE A 383 -14.33 1.28 8.65
CA ILE A 383 -14.44 1.27 10.11
C ILE A 383 -14.21 2.70 10.59
N GLU A 384 -15.07 3.18 11.49
CA GLU A 384 -14.98 4.54 12.02
C GLU A 384 -13.91 4.67 13.12
N GLN A 385 -13.22 5.81 13.10
CA GLN A 385 -12.17 6.16 14.05
C GLN A 385 -12.70 6.75 15.36
N ASN A 386 -12.21 6.21 16.47
CA ASN A 386 -12.22 6.77 17.82
C ASN A 386 -10.83 7.33 18.17
N PRO A 387 -10.56 8.64 17.99
CA PRO A 387 -9.26 9.21 18.31
C PRO A 387 -9.06 9.26 19.81
N MET A 388 -7.98 8.64 20.26
CA MET A 388 -7.53 8.68 21.64
C MET A 388 -6.46 9.74 21.79
N SER A 389 -6.33 10.26 23.01
CA SER A 389 -5.19 11.08 23.36
C SER A 389 -3.91 10.25 23.23
N SER A 390 -2.85 10.87 22.73
CA SER A 390 -1.51 10.28 22.68
C SER A 390 -0.65 10.66 23.89
N LYS A 391 -1.23 11.30 24.91
CA LYS A 391 -0.49 11.79 26.08
C LYS A 391 -1.25 11.87 27.40
N LEU A 392 -2.58 12.00 27.36
CA LEU A 392 -3.40 12.18 28.55
C LEU A 392 -3.63 10.85 29.25
N CYS A 393 -3.29 10.80 30.53
CA CYS A 393 -3.53 9.67 31.40
C CYS A 393 -4.36 10.09 32.62
N ALA A 394 -5.12 9.14 33.16
CA ALA A 394 -5.94 9.42 34.32
C ALA A 394 -5.06 9.70 35.54
N ARG A 395 -5.45 10.66 36.37
CA ARG A 395 -4.90 10.80 37.71
C ARG A 395 -5.85 10.11 38.66
N ASN A 396 -5.38 9.08 39.37
CA ASN A 396 -6.15 8.53 40.47
C ASN A 396 -6.07 9.52 41.65
N PRO A 397 -7.20 10.08 42.11
CA PRO A 397 -7.21 10.98 43.26
C PRO A 397 -6.74 10.27 44.55
N ASP A 398 -7.00 8.95 44.64
CA ASP A 398 -6.71 8.13 45.82
C ASP A 398 -5.29 7.56 45.82
N GLU A 399 -4.63 7.57 44.66
CA GLU A 399 -3.24 7.12 44.47
C GLU A 399 -2.45 8.15 43.65
N PRO A 400 -2.02 9.27 44.25
CA PRO A 400 -1.26 10.30 43.54
C PRO A 400 0.08 9.80 42.97
N GLU A 401 0.60 8.68 43.46
CA GLU A 401 1.77 7.96 42.92
C GLU A 401 1.37 6.71 42.11
N THR A 402 0.23 6.71 41.41
CA THR A 402 -0.17 5.57 40.57
C THR A 402 0.97 5.17 39.63
N ASP A 403 1.55 3.99 39.86
CA ASP A 403 2.63 3.47 39.05
C ASP A 403 2.06 2.81 37.79
N TYR A 404 2.19 3.51 36.67
CA TYR A 404 1.79 3.04 35.36
C TYR A 404 2.83 2.09 34.72
N SER A 405 3.95 1.79 35.37
CA SER A 405 5.05 1.00 34.77
C SER A 405 4.61 -0.37 34.25
N ASN A 406 3.61 -0.99 34.89
CA ASN A 406 3.10 -2.32 34.55
C ASN A 406 1.88 -2.31 33.61
N GLU A 407 1.31 -1.14 33.32
CA GLU A 407 0.18 -1.01 32.39
C GLU A 407 0.67 -0.92 30.92
N TRP A 408 -0.13 -1.42 30.00
CA TRP A 408 0.01 -1.19 28.57
C TRP A 408 -0.50 0.19 28.17
N GLY A 409 -0.05 0.73 27.04
CA GLY A 409 -0.41 2.11 26.71
C GLY A 409 -1.90 2.30 26.40
N PHE A 410 -2.64 1.28 25.93
CA PHE A 410 -4.10 1.40 25.78
C PHE A 410 -4.87 1.39 27.13
N GLU A 411 -4.24 0.92 28.21
CA GLU A 411 -4.79 1.02 29.58
C GLU A 411 -4.56 2.40 30.19
N LYS A 412 -3.48 3.06 29.77
CA LYS A 412 -3.08 4.38 30.24
C LYS A 412 -3.84 5.50 29.54
N LEU A 413 -3.94 5.41 28.21
CA LEU A 413 -4.46 6.46 27.34
C LEU A 413 -5.99 6.35 27.19
N VAL A 414 -6.70 6.68 28.27
CA VAL A 414 -8.15 6.45 28.42
C VAL A 414 -9.02 7.68 28.13
N PHE A 415 -8.52 8.62 27.34
CA PHE A 415 -9.26 9.83 26.98
C PHE A 415 -9.56 9.86 25.48
N ARG A 416 -10.84 9.75 25.13
CA ARG A 416 -11.32 9.83 23.73
C ARG A 416 -11.73 11.25 23.38
N ASN A 417 -11.35 11.69 22.18
CA ASN A 417 -11.75 12.98 21.64
C ASN A 417 -13.27 13.01 21.40
N SER A 418 -13.97 13.96 22.01
CA SER A 418 -15.43 14.08 21.95
C SER A 418 -15.95 14.92 20.77
N ILE A 419 -15.06 15.52 19.97
CA ILE A 419 -15.45 16.33 18.81
C ILE A 419 -16.12 15.43 17.77
N THR A 420 -17.32 15.82 17.34
CA THR A 420 -18.11 15.15 16.29
C THR A 420 -18.07 15.94 14.98
N ARG A 421 -18.57 15.34 13.88
CA ARG A 421 -18.67 15.96 12.54
C ARG A 421 -17.32 16.36 11.91
N VAL A 422 -16.22 15.78 12.37
CA VAL A 422 -14.90 15.92 11.74
C VAL A 422 -14.71 14.76 10.77
N ARG A 423 -14.30 15.06 9.53
CA ARG A 423 -13.87 14.03 8.59
C ARG A 423 -12.58 13.42 9.13
N ARG A 424 -12.62 12.12 9.42
CA ARG A 424 -11.51 11.33 9.91
C ARG A 424 -11.11 10.30 8.87
N ASP A 425 -9.86 9.89 8.94
CA ASP A 425 -9.39 8.76 8.17
C ASP A 425 -10.18 7.51 8.58
N ARG A 426 -10.26 6.59 7.64
CA ARG A 426 -10.96 5.32 7.84
C ARG A 426 -10.00 4.20 7.57
N LYS A 427 -10.23 3.11 8.29
CA LYS A 427 -9.65 1.81 8.00
C LYS A 427 -10.74 0.89 7.50
N TYR A 428 -10.40 -0.30 7.03
CA TYR A 428 -11.39 -1.12 6.35
C TYR A 428 -11.05 -2.60 6.42
N ALA A 429 -12.07 -3.42 6.16
CA ALA A 429 -11.90 -4.81 5.81
C ALA A 429 -12.51 -5.09 4.44
N ILE A 430 -11.97 -6.09 3.77
CA ILE A 430 -12.32 -6.45 2.41
C ILE A 430 -12.28 -7.97 2.22
N GLN A 431 -13.20 -8.48 1.40
CA GLN A 431 -13.09 -9.83 0.86
C GLN A 431 -12.09 -9.82 -0.30
N ALA A 432 -10.81 -10.09 0.00
CA ALA A 432 -9.68 -9.89 -0.93
C ALA A 432 -9.85 -10.58 -2.30
N LYS A 433 -10.54 -11.73 -2.35
CA LYS A 433 -10.88 -12.42 -3.61
C LYS A 433 -11.56 -11.52 -4.64
N ASN A 434 -12.35 -10.55 -4.19
CA ASN A 434 -13.11 -9.61 -5.04
C ASN A 434 -12.37 -8.29 -5.32
N ALA A 435 -11.11 -8.16 -4.91
CA ALA A 435 -10.31 -6.93 -5.07
C ALA A 435 -9.22 -7.11 -6.14
N TYR A 436 -9.00 -6.05 -6.94
CA TYR A 436 -7.97 -6.01 -7.98
C TYR A 436 -6.77 -5.13 -7.64
N ALA A 437 -6.96 -4.18 -6.72
CA ALA A 437 -5.91 -3.39 -6.08
C ALA A 437 -6.51 -2.80 -4.80
N THR A 438 -5.69 -2.19 -3.94
CA THR A 438 -6.17 -1.56 -2.71
C THR A 438 -5.38 -0.32 -2.29
N GLY A 439 -6.01 0.58 -1.54
CA GLY A 439 -5.38 1.75 -0.92
C GLY A 439 -5.22 1.57 0.59
N VAL A 440 -4.72 2.61 1.28
CA VAL A 440 -4.48 2.55 2.74
C VAL A 440 -5.71 2.86 3.59
N HIS A 441 -6.75 3.49 3.00
CA HIS A 441 -8.01 3.81 3.68
C HIS A 441 -9.23 3.09 3.11
N MET A 442 -9.16 2.68 1.85
CA MET A 442 -10.16 1.87 1.16
C MET A 442 -9.60 1.41 -0.19
N SER A 443 -10.26 0.42 -0.81
CA SER A 443 -10.12 0.12 -2.23
C SER A 443 -11.22 0.77 -3.06
N GLU A 444 -10.84 1.27 -4.23
CA GLU A 444 -11.73 1.67 -5.33
C GLU A 444 -11.77 0.61 -6.46
N ASN A 445 -10.94 -0.43 -6.37
CA ASN A 445 -10.74 -1.43 -7.41
C ASN A 445 -11.34 -2.77 -6.96
N VAL A 446 -12.65 -2.80 -6.72
CA VAL A 446 -13.38 -3.97 -6.20
C VAL A 446 -14.56 -4.35 -7.07
N ILE A 447 -14.97 -5.63 -7.00
CA ILE A 447 -16.25 -6.11 -7.50
C ILE A 447 -17.22 -6.22 -6.32
N GLY A 448 -18.44 -5.70 -6.49
CA GLY A 448 -19.51 -5.82 -5.50
C GLY A 448 -19.71 -4.56 -4.66
N ASN A 449 -20.64 -4.63 -3.73
CA ASN A 449 -21.08 -3.47 -2.97
C ASN A 449 -20.09 -3.10 -1.85
N THR A 450 -20.03 -1.82 -1.52
CA THR A 450 -19.27 -1.29 -0.38
C THR A 450 -20.19 -0.56 0.59
N THR A 451 -19.82 -0.52 1.87
CA THR A 451 -20.56 0.28 2.87
C THR A 451 -19.62 1.09 3.74
N HIS A 452 -20.13 2.25 4.17
CA HIS A 452 -19.47 3.13 5.12
C HIS A 452 -20.22 3.28 6.44
N LYS A 453 -21.40 2.66 6.54
CA LYS A 453 -22.35 2.82 7.65
C LYS A 453 -22.13 1.72 8.68
N THR A 454 -21.02 1.78 9.39
CA THR A 454 -20.56 0.75 10.34
C THR A 454 -20.36 1.28 11.75
N GLU A 455 -20.71 2.55 11.98
CA GLU A 455 -20.43 3.31 13.20
C GLU A 455 -21.02 2.65 14.46
N HIS A 456 -22.08 1.87 14.33
CA HIS A 456 -22.74 1.13 15.40
C HIS A 456 -22.32 -0.34 15.50
N LEU A 457 -21.52 -0.84 14.55
CA LEU A 457 -21.13 -2.25 14.44
C LEU A 457 -19.68 -2.49 14.83
N ILE A 458 -18.79 -1.60 14.38
CA ILE A 458 -17.34 -1.77 14.52
C ILE A 458 -16.66 -0.41 14.47
N ARG A 459 -15.68 -0.21 15.35
CA ARG A 459 -14.90 1.01 15.46
C ARG A 459 -13.43 0.65 15.61
N TYR A 460 -12.55 1.63 15.54
CA TYR A 460 -11.17 1.44 15.98
C TYR A 460 -10.69 2.59 16.85
N TYR A 461 -9.98 2.29 17.92
CA TYR A 461 -9.30 3.28 18.74
C TYR A 461 -7.96 3.64 18.10
N HIS A 462 -7.73 4.93 17.82
CA HIS A 462 -6.50 5.40 17.17
C HIS A 462 -5.65 6.17 18.17
N TYR A 463 -4.50 5.60 18.52
CA TYR A 463 -3.52 6.17 19.44
C TYR A 463 -2.38 6.81 18.65
N HIS A 464 -2.71 7.88 17.94
CA HIS A 464 -1.87 8.45 16.89
C HIS A 464 -0.41 8.63 17.31
N ASN A 465 0.49 8.00 16.56
CA ASN A 465 1.94 8.09 16.68
C ASN A 465 2.51 7.56 18.02
N THR A 466 1.70 6.92 18.86
CA THR A 466 2.18 6.33 20.14
C THR A 466 3.10 5.14 19.90
N ILE A 467 2.98 4.46 18.76
CA ILE A 467 3.87 3.36 18.37
C ILE A 467 5.33 3.80 18.24
N ASN A 468 5.60 5.08 17.97
CA ASN A 468 6.95 5.65 17.82
C ASN A 468 7.51 6.24 19.13
N VAL A 469 6.76 6.14 20.24
CA VAL A 469 7.20 6.64 21.54
C VAL A 469 7.89 5.51 22.29
N ILE A 470 9.21 5.63 22.46
CA ILE A 470 10.00 4.70 23.28
C ILE A 470 9.82 5.07 24.75
N GLY A 471 9.35 4.14 25.57
CA GLY A 471 9.12 4.33 26.99
C GLY A 471 7.70 4.80 27.33
N GLU A 472 7.59 5.71 28.30
CA GLU A 472 6.30 6.15 28.85
C GLU A 472 5.54 7.07 27.88
N VAL A 473 4.26 6.77 27.66
CA VAL A 473 3.35 7.53 26.79
C VAL A 473 2.56 8.58 27.57
N CYS A 474 2.37 8.40 28.87
CA CYS A 474 1.78 9.38 29.76
C CYS A 474 2.68 10.60 29.89
N ARG A 475 2.22 11.75 29.42
CA ARG A 475 2.93 13.04 29.56
C ARG A 475 2.14 14.08 30.34
N GLU A 476 0.83 13.87 30.49
CA GLU A 476 -0.06 14.79 31.18
C GLU A 476 -1.11 14.00 31.96
N PHE A 477 -1.18 14.23 33.27
CA PHE A 477 -2.10 13.54 34.17
C PHE A 477 -3.28 14.44 34.52
N VAL A 478 -4.50 13.97 34.24
CA VAL A 478 -5.73 14.75 34.38
C VAL A 478 -6.77 13.96 35.20
N PRO A 479 -7.59 14.63 36.03
CA PRO A 479 -8.58 13.94 36.84
C PRO A 479 -9.65 13.27 35.97
N ILE A 480 -10.21 12.18 36.46
CA ILE A 480 -11.38 11.54 35.84
C ILE A 480 -12.59 12.45 36.08
N PRO A 481 -13.29 12.94 35.03
CA PRO A 481 -14.45 13.80 35.21
C PRO A 481 -15.62 13.00 35.83
N PRO A 482 -16.33 13.56 36.83
CA PRO A 482 -17.48 12.88 37.43
C PRO A 482 -18.63 12.73 36.41
N ASN A 483 -19.41 11.66 36.54
CA ASN A 483 -20.64 11.41 35.78
C ASN A 483 -20.49 11.48 34.25
N GLY A 484 -19.35 11.04 33.70
CA GLY A 484 -19.12 11.05 32.25
C GLY A 484 -18.93 12.45 31.66
N GLY A 485 -18.52 13.41 32.49
CA GLY A 485 -18.22 14.78 32.07
C GLY A 485 -17.02 14.88 31.11
N LEU A 486 -16.73 16.11 30.70
CA LEU A 486 -15.61 16.43 29.80
C LEU A 486 -14.48 17.10 30.57
N ILE A 487 -13.25 16.80 30.16
CA ILE A 487 -12.07 17.59 30.50
C ILE A 487 -11.60 18.34 29.26
N TRP A 488 -10.91 19.45 29.46
CA TRP A 488 -10.33 20.24 28.37
C TRP A 488 -8.82 20.22 28.46
N SER A 489 -8.17 19.82 27.39
CA SER A 489 -6.71 19.95 27.22
C SER A 489 -6.44 20.43 25.80
N GLU A 490 -5.60 21.45 25.65
CA GLU A 490 -5.26 22.09 24.36
C GLU A 490 -6.49 22.45 23.52
N LYS A 491 -7.52 23.03 24.15
CA LYS A 491 -8.80 23.40 23.50
C LYS A 491 -9.57 22.23 22.89
N THR A 492 -9.18 20.99 23.19
CA THR A 492 -9.88 19.78 22.78
C THR A 492 -10.67 19.23 23.97
N PRO A 493 -11.98 18.97 23.80
CA PRO A 493 -12.78 18.31 24.81
C PRO A 493 -12.56 16.79 24.76
N TRP A 494 -12.13 16.23 25.88
CA TRP A 494 -11.90 14.80 26.05
C TRP A 494 -12.88 14.24 27.06
N TYR A 495 -13.32 13.01 26.85
CA TYR A 495 -14.11 12.29 27.84
C TYR A 495 -13.41 10.96 28.18
N TYR A 496 -13.66 10.47 29.38
CA TYR A 496 -13.05 9.25 29.90
C TYR A 496 -13.68 8.00 29.25
N ASP A 497 -12.85 7.16 28.63
CA ASP A 497 -13.22 5.91 27.98
C ASP A 497 -12.21 4.82 28.36
N ASP A 498 -12.59 3.97 29.29
CA ASP A 498 -11.82 2.84 29.83
C ASP A 498 -12.17 1.51 29.14
N SER A 499 -12.86 1.53 28.01
CA SER A 499 -13.31 0.30 27.32
C SER A 499 -12.15 -0.62 26.94
N MET A 500 -11.05 -0.05 26.46
CA MET A 500 -9.82 -0.80 26.17
C MET A 500 -9.07 -1.19 27.45
N LYS A 501 -9.12 -0.39 28.51
CA LYS A 501 -8.49 -0.73 29.80
C LYS A 501 -9.10 -2.01 30.40
N ARG A 502 -10.43 -2.14 30.38
CA ARG A 502 -11.17 -3.28 30.97
C ARG A 502 -10.84 -4.66 30.40
N ILE A 503 -10.25 -4.74 29.20
CA ILE A 503 -9.93 -6.01 28.54
C ILE A 503 -8.47 -6.43 28.70
N ALA A 504 -7.61 -5.57 29.24
CA ALA A 504 -6.16 -5.76 29.25
C ALA A 504 -5.71 -7.05 29.93
N ASP A 505 -6.23 -7.34 31.13
CA ASP A 505 -5.89 -8.56 31.88
C ASP A 505 -6.23 -9.83 31.11
N THR A 506 -7.36 -9.80 30.39
CA THR A 506 -7.77 -10.94 29.56
C THR A 506 -6.84 -11.13 28.36
N VAL A 507 -6.31 -10.04 27.81
CA VAL A 507 -5.35 -10.09 26.70
C VAL A 507 -3.98 -10.58 27.18
N ARG A 508 -3.48 -10.08 28.32
CA ARG A 508 -2.24 -10.57 28.95
C ARG A 508 -2.30 -12.05 29.25
N GLU A 509 -3.40 -12.51 29.85
CA GLU A 509 -3.59 -13.93 30.15
C GLU A 509 -3.67 -14.78 28.87
N PHE A 510 -4.29 -14.27 27.80
CA PHE A 510 -4.30 -14.92 26.49
C PHE A 510 -2.89 -15.02 25.89
N GLU A 511 -2.10 -13.95 25.91
CA GLU A 511 -0.72 -13.95 25.42
C GLU A 511 0.10 -15.02 26.15
N ARG A 512 0.08 -15.00 27.48
CA ARG A 512 0.80 -15.95 28.34
C ARG A 512 0.44 -17.40 28.03
N LYS A 513 -0.85 -17.71 27.85
CA LYS A 513 -1.32 -19.06 27.50
C LYS A 513 -0.93 -19.47 26.08
N THR A 514 -0.82 -18.53 25.15
CA THR A 514 -0.63 -18.83 23.73
C THR A 514 0.83 -18.97 23.36
N ILE A 515 1.70 -18.07 23.86
CA ILE A 515 3.11 -18.01 23.48
C ILE A 515 4.09 -18.02 24.66
N GLY A 516 3.58 -18.15 25.89
CA GLY A 516 4.38 -18.12 27.12
C GLY A 516 4.74 -16.70 27.55
N ASP A 517 5.69 -16.60 28.49
CA ASP A 517 6.16 -15.31 28.99
C ASP A 517 7.05 -14.61 27.94
N VAL A 518 6.61 -13.44 27.48
CA VAL A 518 7.36 -12.59 26.57
C VAL A 518 8.09 -11.51 27.37
N ARG A 519 9.42 -11.46 27.26
CA ARG A 519 10.25 -10.38 27.81
C ARG A 519 10.68 -9.48 26.66
N VAL A 520 10.25 -8.22 26.68
CA VAL A 520 10.52 -7.21 25.65
C VAL A 520 11.14 -5.99 26.29
#